data_AF-A0A7S2V1I2-F1
#
_entry.id   AF-A0A7S2V1I2-F1
#
_cell.length_a   1.000
_cell.length_b   1.000
_cell.length_c   1.000
_cell.angle_alpha   90.00
_cell.angle_beta   90.00
_cell.angle_gamma   90.00
#
_symmetry.space_group_name_H-M   'P 1'
#
loop_
_entity.id
_entity.type
_entity.pdbx_description
1 polymer ?
#
loop_
_entity_poly.entity_id
_entity_poly.type
_entity_poly.pdbx_seq_one_letter_code
_entity_poly.pdbx_strand_id
1 'polypeptide(L)'
;SMLFGFGRGRGRTQPHDDTVTVQIQSPTMNSRKITGTIIIDAPVTDVWTILTDYDRLAVHVPNLVQSYRKPHPRGDDFIRLFQEGAQNIIGFDFKASLTMDMFEDGLDSVQKRTIDFTLVDSAMFNGFDGQWRAELFSRIPNPSSTNRDDEYIYTTKLTYNV
;
A
#
# COMPACT_ATOMS: atom_id res chain seq x y z
N SER A 1 -10.35 2.94 25.36
CA SER A 1 -8.99 3.43 25.61
C SER A 1 -8.01 2.29 25.50
N MET A 2 -7.34 2.12 24.37
CA MET A 2 -6.08 1.34 24.26
C MET A 2 -5.24 2.04 23.19
N LEU A 3 -4.27 2.83 23.65
CA LEU A 3 -3.21 3.39 22.83
C LEU A 3 -2.17 2.28 22.63
N PHE A 4 -1.79 1.99 21.38
CA PHE A 4 -0.58 1.22 21.09
C PHE A 4 0.55 2.21 20.82
N GLY A 5 1.44 2.35 21.81
CA GLY A 5 2.71 3.05 21.65
C GLY A 5 3.76 2.09 21.10
N PHE A 6 4.48 2.52 20.07
CA PHE A 6 5.69 1.84 19.59
C PHE A 6 6.92 2.65 20.03
N GLY A 7 7.87 1.94 20.64
CA GLY A 7 9.00 2.49 21.39
C GLY A 7 10.03 3.24 20.53
N ARG A 8 10.59 4.30 21.12
CA ARG A 8 11.76 5.03 20.61
C ARG A 8 13.04 4.24 20.89
N GLY A 9 13.71 3.77 19.84
CA GLY A 9 15.14 3.44 19.87
C GLY A 9 15.95 4.63 19.36
N ARG A 10 16.90 5.12 20.16
CA ARG A 10 17.81 6.22 19.81
C ARG A 10 19.12 5.62 19.32
N GLY A 11 19.42 5.76 18.04
CA GLY A 11 20.70 5.39 17.42
C GLY A 11 20.90 6.24 16.16
N ARG A 12 22.06 6.85 15.99
CA ARG A 12 22.36 7.83 14.95
C ARG A 12 23.22 7.18 13.86
N THR A 13 22.66 6.87 12.69
CA THR A 13 23.40 6.53 11.44
C THR A 13 22.48 6.61 10.20
N GLN A 14 22.88 7.42 9.20
CA GLN A 14 22.47 7.53 7.77
C GLN A 14 20.98 7.65 7.37
N PRO A 15 20.60 8.52 6.40
CA PRO A 15 19.21 8.70 5.98
C PRO A 15 18.86 7.74 4.83
N HIS A 16 18.68 6.45 5.13
CA HIS A 16 17.65 5.67 4.44
C HIS A 16 16.49 5.66 5.43
N ASP A 17 15.52 6.54 5.21
CA ASP A 17 14.33 6.63 6.06
C ASP A 17 13.32 5.56 5.63
N ASP A 18 13.66 4.31 5.89
CA ASP A 18 12.77 3.13 5.70
C ASP A 18 11.61 3.13 6.72
N THR A 19 11.39 4.23 7.43
CA THR A 19 10.43 4.33 8.51
C THR A 19 9.02 4.54 7.95
N VAL A 20 8.18 3.50 8.06
CA VAL A 20 6.75 3.63 7.80
C VAL A 20 6.12 4.56 8.86
N THR A 21 5.55 5.67 8.42
CA THR A 21 4.73 6.55 9.25
C THR A 21 3.28 6.07 9.23
N VAL A 22 2.71 5.79 10.40
CA VAL A 22 1.30 5.37 10.55
C VAL A 22 0.54 6.37 11.41
N GLN A 23 -0.62 6.79 10.91
CA GLN A 23 -1.56 7.66 11.61
C GLN A 23 -2.90 6.96 11.70
N ILE A 24 -3.52 6.98 12.89
CA ILE A 24 -4.85 6.40 13.13
C ILE A 24 -5.75 7.48 13.73
N GLN A 25 -6.88 7.72 13.07
CA GLN A 25 -7.92 8.64 13.51
C GLN A 25 -9.19 7.84 13.83
N SER A 26 -10.02 8.35 14.73
CA SER A 26 -11.34 7.77 15.07
C SER A 26 -12.43 8.78 14.74
N PRO A 27 -12.89 8.87 13.49
CA PRO A 27 -13.90 9.87 13.09
C PRO A 27 -15.22 9.71 13.83
N THR A 28 -15.57 8.47 14.18
CA THR A 28 -16.72 8.12 15.02
C THR A 28 -16.34 7.00 16.00
N MET A 29 -17.23 6.61 16.91
CA MET A 29 -16.92 5.52 17.86
C MET A 29 -16.55 4.20 17.16
N ASN A 30 -17.21 3.89 16.05
CA ASN A 30 -17.12 2.60 15.37
C ASN A 30 -16.39 2.67 14.02
N SER A 31 -15.75 3.81 13.70
CA SER A 31 -14.96 3.98 12.48
C SER A 31 -13.54 4.37 12.84
N ARG A 32 -12.59 3.87 12.05
CA ARG A 32 -11.20 4.28 12.08
C ARG A 32 -10.82 4.73 10.68
N LYS A 33 -9.93 5.71 10.62
CA LYS A 33 -9.20 6.07 9.42
C LYS A 33 -7.72 5.84 9.68
N ILE A 34 -7.07 5.04 8.86
CA ILE A 34 -5.67 4.66 8.94
C ILE A 34 -4.97 5.25 7.72
N THR A 35 -3.90 6.01 7.96
CA THR A 35 -3.01 6.51 6.92
C THR A 35 -1.62 5.97 7.15
N GLY A 36 -1.09 5.23 6.17
CA GLY A 36 0.30 4.78 6.12
C GLY A 36 1.09 5.57 5.08
N THR A 37 2.35 5.87 5.34
CA THR A 37 3.25 6.54 4.39
C THR A 37 4.67 5.98 4.51
N ILE A 38 5.29 5.71 3.37
CA ILE A 38 6.69 5.29 3.26
C ILE A 38 7.34 5.95 2.05
N ILE A 39 8.65 6.19 2.11
CA ILE A 39 9.48 6.56 0.95
C ILE A 39 10.24 5.33 0.48
N ILE A 40 10.19 5.05 -0.82
CA ILE A 40 10.79 3.88 -1.45
C ILE A 40 11.83 4.35 -2.46
N ASP A 41 13.02 3.76 -2.43
CA ASP A 41 14.10 4.05 -3.37
C ASP A 41 13.92 3.34 -4.71
N ALA A 42 12.78 3.61 -5.34
CA ALA A 42 12.41 3.11 -6.66
C ALA A 42 11.50 4.14 -7.38
N PRO A 43 11.52 4.19 -8.71
CA PRO A 43 10.60 5.02 -9.48
C PRO A 43 9.15 4.56 -9.31
N VAL A 44 8.22 5.48 -9.56
CA VAL A 44 6.77 5.21 -9.42
C VAL A 44 6.35 4.00 -10.25
N THR A 45 6.94 3.80 -11.43
CA THR A 45 6.65 2.67 -12.33
C THR A 45 6.94 1.32 -11.70
N ASP A 46 8.04 1.22 -10.96
CA ASP A 46 8.51 -0.05 -10.39
C ASP A 46 7.69 -0.39 -9.15
N VAL A 47 7.45 0.61 -8.29
CA VAL A 47 6.52 0.49 -7.16
C VAL A 47 5.14 0.08 -7.65
N TRP A 48 4.66 0.70 -8.74
CA TRP A 48 3.35 0.40 -9.32
C TRP A 48 3.26 -1.04 -9.82
N THR A 49 4.29 -1.53 -10.51
CA THR A 49 4.33 -2.90 -11.05
C THR A 49 4.15 -3.93 -9.93
N ILE A 50 4.71 -3.68 -8.75
CA ILE A 50 4.53 -4.55 -7.58
C ILE A 50 3.11 -4.42 -7.02
N LEU A 51 2.58 -3.20 -6.87
CA LEU A 51 1.26 -2.95 -6.28
C LEU A 51 0.11 -3.53 -7.11
N THR A 52 0.26 -3.63 -8.42
CA THR A 52 -0.79 -4.09 -9.35
C THR A 52 -0.59 -5.51 -9.86
N ASP A 53 0.51 -6.18 -9.48
CA ASP A 53 0.66 -7.63 -9.60
C ASP A 53 -0.17 -8.33 -8.50
N TYR A 54 -1.49 -8.16 -8.58
CA TYR A 54 -2.41 -8.53 -7.50
C TYR A 54 -2.35 -10.01 -7.13
N ASP A 55 -2.09 -10.91 -8.08
CA ASP A 55 -2.01 -12.34 -7.84
C ASP A 55 -0.69 -12.73 -7.13
N ARG A 56 0.33 -11.85 -7.16
CA ARG A 56 1.59 -12.03 -6.43
C ARG A 56 1.77 -11.06 -5.27
N LEU A 57 0.86 -10.11 -5.06
CA LEU A 57 1.01 -9.07 -4.05
C LEU A 57 1.29 -9.61 -2.63
N ALA A 58 0.72 -10.78 -2.29
CA ALA A 58 0.94 -11.46 -1.02
C ALA A 58 2.40 -11.86 -0.76
N VAL A 59 3.26 -11.96 -1.79
CA VAL A 59 4.70 -12.24 -1.59
C VAL A 59 5.47 -11.01 -1.10
N HIS A 60 4.89 -9.81 -1.25
CA HIS A 60 5.53 -8.53 -0.94
C HIS A 60 4.95 -7.86 0.31
N VAL A 61 3.66 -8.07 0.59
CA VAL A 61 2.95 -7.38 1.68
C VAL A 61 2.92 -8.25 2.94
N PRO A 62 3.55 -7.82 4.05
CA PRO A 62 3.47 -8.56 5.31
C PRO A 62 2.03 -8.76 5.76
N ASN A 63 1.75 -9.94 6.33
CA ASN A 63 0.43 -10.34 6.82
C ASN A 63 -0.66 -10.50 5.76
N LEU A 64 -0.39 -10.25 4.47
CA LEU A 64 -1.30 -10.59 3.38
C LEU A 64 -1.04 -12.04 2.97
N VAL A 65 -1.97 -12.94 3.29
CA VAL A 65 -1.83 -14.38 3.05
C VAL A 65 -2.29 -14.76 1.65
N GLN A 66 -3.37 -14.15 1.18
CA GLN A 66 -3.91 -14.39 -0.15
C GLN A 66 -4.27 -13.07 -0.81
N SER A 67 -4.00 -12.99 -2.10
CA SER A 67 -4.47 -11.93 -2.97
C SER A 67 -4.64 -12.53 -4.35
N TYR A 68 -5.83 -12.42 -4.92
CA TYR A 68 -6.08 -12.88 -6.28
C TYR A 68 -7.27 -12.18 -6.91
N ARG A 69 -7.25 -12.08 -8.24
CA ARG A 69 -8.36 -11.54 -9.03
C ARG A 69 -9.56 -12.48 -9.01
N LYS A 70 -10.75 -11.91 -8.85
CA LYS A 70 -12.04 -12.58 -9.01
C LYS A 70 -12.76 -12.07 -10.26
N PRO A 71 -13.66 -12.86 -10.85
CA PRO A 71 -14.54 -12.37 -11.91
C PRO A 71 -15.31 -11.13 -11.45
N HIS A 72 -15.28 -10.08 -12.26
CA HIS A 72 -16.03 -8.87 -12.02
C HIS A 72 -17.33 -8.91 -12.84
N PRO A 73 -18.51 -8.57 -12.26
CA PRO A 73 -19.81 -8.69 -12.94
C PRO A 73 -19.96 -7.78 -14.18
N ARG A 74 -19.11 -6.75 -14.29
CA ARG A 74 -19.06 -5.81 -15.43
C ARG A 74 -18.08 -6.22 -16.54
N GLY A 75 -17.40 -7.36 -16.40
CA GLY A 75 -16.40 -7.85 -17.38
C GLY A 75 -14.96 -7.63 -16.96
N ASP A 76 -14.04 -8.09 -17.81
CA ASP A 76 -12.60 -8.24 -17.50
C ASP A 76 -11.83 -6.92 -17.40
N ASP A 77 -12.39 -5.82 -17.94
CA ASP A 77 -11.81 -4.48 -17.81
C ASP A 77 -11.93 -3.91 -16.38
N PHE A 78 -12.67 -4.59 -15.50
CA PHE A 78 -12.87 -4.19 -14.12
C PHE A 78 -12.15 -5.14 -13.17
N ILE A 79 -11.50 -4.57 -12.17
CA ILE A 79 -10.68 -5.32 -11.24
C ILE A 79 -11.49 -5.61 -9.97
N ARG A 80 -11.71 -6.90 -9.69
CA ARG A 80 -12.20 -7.37 -8.39
C ARG A 80 -11.15 -8.23 -7.74
N LEU A 81 -10.83 -7.96 -6.48
CA LEU A 81 -9.85 -8.74 -5.72
C LEU A 81 -10.51 -9.42 -4.53
N PHE A 82 -10.09 -10.65 -4.27
CA PHE A 82 -10.20 -11.24 -2.95
C PHE A 82 -8.85 -11.09 -2.24
N GLN A 83 -8.91 -10.73 -0.96
CA GLN A 83 -7.73 -10.67 -0.10
C GLN A 83 -8.01 -11.30 1.26
N GLU A 84 -7.05 -12.06 1.77
CA GLU A 84 -7.02 -12.57 3.15
C GLU A 84 -5.77 -12.05 3.85
N GLY A 85 -5.97 -11.33 4.95
CA GLY A 85 -4.90 -10.97 5.88
C GLY A 85 -4.91 -11.90 7.10
N ALA A 86 -3.72 -12.19 7.64
CA ALA A 86 -3.58 -12.91 8.90
C ALA A 86 -2.45 -12.33 9.76
N GLN A 87 -2.69 -12.23 11.06
CA GLN A 87 -1.72 -11.77 12.04
C GLN A 87 -1.78 -12.69 13.26
N ASN A 88 -0.63 -13.22 13.66
CA ASN A 88 -0.52 -13.87 14.95
C ASN A 88 -0.48 -12.79 16.05
N ILE A 89 -1.39 -12.91 17.01
CA ILE A 89 -1.44 -12.10 18.23
C ILE A 89 -1.26 -13.09 19.38
N ILE A 90 -0.61 -12.69 20.48
CA ILE A 90 -0.31 -13.61 21.59
C ILE A 90 -1.59 -14.35 22.03
N GLY A 91 -1.59 -15.67 21.84
CA GLY A 91 -2.69 -16.56 22.22
C GLY A 91 -3.79 -16.75 21.16
N PHE A 92 -3.72 -16.12 19.98
CA PHE A 92 -4.73 -16.28 18.93
C PHE A 92 -4.23 -15.92 17.51
N ASP A 93 -4.65 -16.70 16.51
CA ASP A 93 -4.46 -16.37 15.09
C ASP A 93 -5.65 -15.57 14.57
N PHE A 94 -5.42 -14.28 14.28
CA PHE A 94 -6.44 -13.44 13.66
C PHE A 94 -6.37 -13.55 12.14
N LYS A 95 -7.51 -13.80 11.50
CA LYS A 95 -7.67 -13.81 10.05
C LYS A 95 -8.86 -12.96 9.64
N ALA A 96 -8.70 -12.22 8.55
CA ALA A 96 -9.77 -11.43 7.95
C ALA A 96 -9.70 -11.51 6.44
N SER A 97 -10.84 -11.74 5.81
CA SER A 97 -10.95 -11.72 4.35
C SER A 97 -12.01 -10.74 3.88
N LEU A 98 -11.81 -10.23 2.68
CA LEU A 98 -12.72 -9.30 2.02
C LEU A 98 -12.57 -9.38 0.50
N THR A 99 -13.63 -9.00 -0.19
CA THR A 99 -13.64 -8.78 -1.64
C THR A 99 -13.80 -7.28 -1.89
N MET A 100 -13.01 -6.72 -2.80
CA MET A 100 -13.04 -5.31 -3.18
C MET A 100 -13.11 -5.14 -4.69
N ASP A 101 -13.73 -4.05 -5.13
CA ASP A 101 -13.54 -3.52 -6.48
C ASP A 101 -12.41 -2.49 -6.44
N MET A 102 -11.53 -2.52 -7.44
CA MET A 102 -10.35 -1.66 -7.55
C MET A 102 -10.46 -0.78 -8.81
N PHE A 103 -9.96 0.44 -8.72
CA PHE A 103 -9.89 1.39 -9.82
C PHE A 103 -8.50 2.01 -9.89
N GLU A 104 -7.75 1.65 -10.94
CA GLU A 104 -6.43 2.20 -11.23
C GLU A 104 -6.54 3.48 -12.07
N ASP A 105 -5.80 4.54 -11.71
CA ASP A 105 -5.76 5.80 -12.44
C ASP A 105 -4.32 6.36 -12.55
N GLY A 106 -4.09 7.21 -13.56
CA GLY A 106 -2.82 7.87 -13.83
C GLY A 106 -1.76 6.98 -14.50
N LEU A 107 -2.15 5.91 -15.20
CA LEU A 107 -1.20 4.96 -15.82
C LEU A 107 -0.22 5.61 -16.82
N ASP A 108 -0.64 6.70 -17.45
CA ASP A 108 0.14 7.54 -18.36
C ASP A 108 1.12 8.50 -17.65
N SER A 109 0.96 8.67 -16.34
CA SER A 109 1.79 9.55 -15.51
C SER A 109 2.97 8.80 -14.90
N VAL A 110 4.16 9.37 -15.08
CA VAL A 110 5.39 8.98 -14.37
C VAL A 110 5.50 9.61 -12.98
N GLN A 111 4.62 10.56 -12.66
CA GLN A 111 4.69 11.34 -11.42
C GLN A 111 3.73 10.84 -10.35
N LYS A 112 2.59 10.27 -10.74
CA LYS A 112 1.53 9.92 -9.80
C LYS A 112 0.59 8.87 -10.36
N ARG A 113 0.25 7.89 -9.52
CA ARG A 113 -0.74 6.85 -9.80
C ARG A 113 -1.58 6.55 -8.56
N THR A 114 -2.84 6.17 -8.73
CA THR A 114 -3.76 5.89 -7.63
C THR A 114 -4.57 4.62 -7.86
N ILE A 115 -4.76 3.83 -6.79
CA ILE A 115 -5.69 2.70 -6.78
C ILE A 115 -6.75 3.04 -5.74
N ASP A 116 -7.95 3.38 -6.18
CA ASP A 116 -9.11 3.46 -5.30
C ASP A 116 -9.71 2.07 -5.13
N PHE A 117 -10.18 1.77 -3.92
CA PHE A 117 -10.85 0.50 -3.64
C PHE A 117 -12.10 0.69 -2.81
N THR A 118 -13.08 -0.17 -3.05
CA THR A 118 -14.37 -0.14 -2.34
C THR A 118 -14.75 -1.57 -1.94
N LEU A 119 -15.23 -1.71 -0.71
CA LEU A 119 -15.69 -2.99 -0.19
C LEU A 119 -16.88 -3.51 -1.00
N VAL A 120 -16.78 -4.78 -1.42
CA VAL A 120 -17.87 -5.52 -2.05
C VAL A 120 -18.50 -6.48 -1.06
N ASP A 121 -17.67 -7.24 -0.34
CA ASP A 121 -18.14 -8.28 0.58
C ASP A 121 -17.12 -8.55 1.69
N SER A 122 -17.61 -8.72 2.91
CA SER A 122 -16.84 -9.19 4.06
C SER A 122 -17.76 -9.67 5.18
N ALA A 123 -17.36 -10.72 5.88
CA ALA A 123 -18.02 -11.16 7.11
C ALA A 123 -17.68 -10.30 8.34
N MET A 124 -16.61 -9.47 8.27
CA MET A 124 -16.08 -8.75 9.44
C MET A 124 -16.13 -7.22 9.32
N PHE A 125 -16.26 -6.68 8.11
CA PHE A 125 -16.27 -5.25 7.86
C PHE A 125 -17.60 -4.80 7.26
N ASN A 126 -18.18 -3.74 7.83
CA ASN A 126 -19.33 -3.05 7.23
C ASN A 126 -18.92 -1.95 6.24
N GLY A 127 -17.62 -1.62 6.19
CA GLY A 127 -17.03 -0.63 5.29
C GLY A 127 -15.51 -0.79 5.29
N PHE A 128 -14.92 -0.75 4.09
CA PHE A 128 -13.48 -0.88 3.88
C PHE A 128 -13.15 -0.26 2.51
N ASP A 129 -13.09 1.07 2.49
CA ASP A 129 -12.89 1.84 1.26
C ASP A 129 -11.66 2.72 1.44
N GLY A 130 -10.91 2.94 0.38
CA GLY A 130 -9.66 3.65 0.53
C GLY A 130 -8.91 3.86 -0.77
N GLN A 131 -7.66 4.29 -0.61
CA GLN A 131 -6.80 4.63 -1.74
C GLN A 131 -5.34 4.27 -1.44
N TRP A 132 -4.70 3.60 -2.40
CA TRP A 132 -3.25 3.61 -2.57
C TRP A 132 -2.84 4.75 -3.49
N ARG A 133 -1.75 5.42 -3.15
CA ARG A 133 -1.20 6.52 -3.95
C ARG A 133 0.32 6.43 -4.01
N ALA A 134 0.86 6.26 -5.21
CA ALA A 134 2.28 6.34 -5.49
C ALA A 134 2.58 7.68 -6.16
N GLU A 135 3.47 8.48 -5.57
CA GLU A 135 3.85 9.80 -6.07
C GLU A 135 5.37 9.95 -6.12
N LEU A 136 5.90 10.61 -7.15
CA LEU A 136 7.29 11.00 -7.21
C LEU A 136 7.60 11.85 -5.98
N PHE A 137 8.54 11.39 -5.16
CA PHE A 137 8.98 12.10 -3.96
C PHE A 137 10.19 12.97 -4.24
N SER A 138 11.22 12.37 -4.85
CA SER A 138 12.41 13.10 -5.27
C SER A 138 13.03 12.46 -6.50
N ARG A 139 13.81 13.27 -7.21
CA ARG A 139 14.78 12.79 -8.18
C ARG A 139 16.10 13.50 -7.90
N ILE A 140 17.18 12.75 -7.82
CA ILE A 140 18.52 13.30 -7.66
C ILE A 140 19.41 12.79 -8.78
N PRO A 141 20.38 13.59 -9.26
CA PRO A 141 21.35 13.10 -10.23
C PRO A 141 22.03 11.84 -9.71
N ASN A 142 22.14 10.81 -10.55
CA ASN A 142 22.87 9.59 -10.23
C ASN A 142 24.37 9.85 -10.45
N PRO A 143 25.19 9.92 -9.38
CA PRO A 143 26.62 10.21 -9.51
C PRO A 143 27.41 9.08 -10.18
N SER A 144 26.82 7.88 -10.26
CA SER A 144 27.44 6.70 -10.87
C SER A 144 27.00 6.51 -12.33
N SER A 145 26.16 7.41 -12.85
CA SER A 145 25.58 7.29 -14.18
C SER A 145 26.65 7.32 -15.28
N THR A 146 26.60 6.34 -16.18
CA THR A 146 27.44 6.31 -17.39
C THR A 146 26.65 6.63 -18.67
N ASN A 147 25.31 6.67 -18.61
CA ASN A 147 24.40 6.80 -19.74
C ASN A 147 23.15 7.63 -19.38
N ARG A 148 22.47 8.18 -20.39
CA ARG A 148 21.28 9.05 -20.19
C ARG A 148 20.09 8.38 -19.51
N ASP A 149 19.91 7.07 -19.68
CA ASP A 149 18.73 6.36 -19.16
C ASP A 149 18.79 6.14 -17.64
N ASP A 150 19.97 6.30 -17.04
CA ASP A 150 20.21 6.16 -15.59
C ASP A 150 20.76 7.49 -15.01
N GLU A 151 20.32 8.62 -15.56
CA GLU A 151 20.80 9.95 -15.13
C GLU A 151 20.30 10.32 -13.73
N TYR A 152 19.17 9.76 -13.29
CA TYR A 152 18.52 10.12 -12.03
C TYR A 152 18.17 8.89 -11.20
N ILE A 153 18.39 9.01 -9.89
CA ILE A 153 17.80 8.13 -8.89
C ILE A 153 16.45 8.72 -8.50
N TYR A 154 15.40 7.93 -8.64
CA TYR A 154 14.03 8.32 -8.31
C TYR A 154 13.62 7.66 -6.99
N THR A 155 12.92 8.42 -6.16
CA THR A 155 12.26 7.88 -4.98
C THR A 155 10.76 8.17 -5.04
N THR A 156 9.98 7.23 -4.52
CA THR A 156 8.52 7.25 -4.54
C THR A 156 7.98 7.36 -3.12
N LYS A 157 7.04 8.28 -2.93
CA LYS A 157 6.21 8.32 -1.73
C LYS A 157 5.00 7.43 -1.98
N LEU A 158 4.89 6.34 -1.23
CA LEU A 158 3.73 5.47 -1.23
C LEU A 158 2.87 5.80 -0.02
N THR A 159 1.59 6.10 -0.27
CA THR A 159 0.60 6.41 0.76
C THR A 159 -0.56 5.43 0.67
N TYR A 160 -0.96 4.87 1.82
CA TYR A 160 -2.16 4.05 1.98
C TYR A 160 -3.16 4.80 2.85
N ASN A 161 -4.44 4.82 2.47
CA ASN A 161 -5.53 5.37 3.26
C ASN A 161 -6.71 4.41 3.25
N VAL A 162 -7.29 4.14 4.42
CA VAL A 162 -8.53 3.36 4.62
C VAL A 162 -9.27 3.87 5.84
#